data_AF-A0A533VS75-F1
#
_entry.id   AF-A0A533VS75-F1
#
_cell.length_a   1.000
_cell.length_b   1.000
_cell.length_c   1.000
_cell.angle_alpha   90.00
_cell.angle_beta   90.00
_cell.angle_gamma   90.00
#
_symmetry.space_group_name_H-M   'P 1'
#
loop_
_entity.id
_entity.type
_entity.pdbx_description
1 polymer ?
#
loop_
_entity_poly.entity_id
_entity_poly.type
_entity_poly.pdbx_seq_one_letter_code
_entity_poly.pdbx_strand_id
1 'polypeptide(L)'
;MVRVAQESEGNAGEGLQTLLLGYSKTDYGARFGASGIGGVEEFWSRFPTVSYADLLPQIGEVREGRFSSLLPEPVARWVMTRGSTGLPKVIPVTETHLSQILSVGARVVVNYALKRDPRVLETGVLNLNFPRR
;
A
#
# COMPACT_ATOMS: atom_id res chain seq x y z
N MET A 1 0.45 -24.87 10.05
CA MET A 1 1.86 -24.54 9.74
C MET A 1 1.88 -23.74 8.45
N VAL A 2 1.78 -22.40 8.53
CA VAL A 2 1.74 -21.54 7.33
C VAL A 2 3.18 -21.22 6.93
N ARG A 3 3.63 -21.81 5.83
CA ARG A 3 4.88 -21.46 5.14
C ARG A 3 4.70 -20.05 4.56
N VAL A 4 5.29 -19.03 5.20
CA VAL A 4 5.39 -17.67 4.62
C VAL A 4 6.85 -17.29 4.40
N ALA A 5 7.81 -18.01 4.97
CA ALA A 5 9.22 -17.61 5.00
C ALA A 5 10.10 -18.22 3.90
N GLN A 6 9.54 -18.92 2.90
CA GLN A 6 10.31 -19.61 1.85
C GLN A 6 9.87 -19.27 0.42
N GLU A 7 9.06 -18.22 0.23
CA GLU A 7 8.37 -17.93 -1.03
C GLU A 7 8.63 -16.49 -1.53
N SER A 8 9.78 -15.92 -1.18
CA SER A 8 10.08 -14.50 -1.42
C SER A 8 10.34 -14.14 -2.88
N GLU A 9 10.81 -15.07 -3.71
CA GLU A 9 11.10 -14.80 -5.13
C GLU A 9 9.88 -15.01 -6.04
N GLY A 10 9.03 -16.00 -5.75
CA GLY A 10 7.79 -16.26 -6.53
C GLY A 10 6.67 -15.24 -6.29
N ASN A 11 6.58 -14.71 -5.07
CA ASN A 11 5.47 -13.83 -4.64
C ASN A 11 5.65 -12.37 -5.11
N ALA A 12 6.91 -11.92 -5.29
CA ALA A 12 7.20 -10.56 -5.76
C ALA A 12 6.71 -10.31 -7.20
N GLY A 13 6.83 -11.32 -8.08
CA GLY A 13 6.33 -11.25 -9.46
C GLY A 13 4.81 -11.18 -9.53
N GLU A 14 4.10 -12.01 -8.76
CA GLU A 14 2.63 -12.00 -8.70
C GLU A 14 2.08 -10.68 -8.13
N GLY A 15 2.75 -10.15 -7.09
CA GLY A 15 2.43 -8.84 -6.53
C GLY A 15 2.60 -7.71 -7.54
N LEU A 16 3.71 -7.70 -8.28
CA LEU A 16 3.95 -6.72 -9.34
C LEU A 16 2.87 -6.79 -10.43
N GLN A 17 2.54 -7.99 -10.91
CA GLN A 17 1.51 -8.15 -11.95
C GLN A 17 0.13 -7.67 -11.48
N THR A 18 -0.23 -7.96 -10.23
CA THR A 18 -1.48 -7.47 -9.63
C THR A 18 -1.51 -5.94 -9.58
N LEU A 19 -0.40 -5.30 -9.20
CA LEU A 19 -0.28 -3.84 -9.20
C LEU A 19 -0.36 -3.27 -10.61
N LEU A 20 0.36 -3.83 -11.58
CA LEU A 20 0.35 -3.38 -12.98
C LEU A 20 -1.05 -3.47 -13.59
N LEU A 21 -1.79 -4.55 -13.33
CA LEU A 21 -3.19 -4.69 -13.74
C LEU A 21 -4.08 -3.58 -13.16
N GLY A 22 -3.89 -3.23 -11.88
CA GLY A 22 -4.57 -2.09 -11.27
C GLY A 22 -4.19 -0.77 -11.93
N TYR A 23 -2.89 -0.48 -12.01
CA TYR A 23 -2.37 0.79 -12.54
C TYR A 23 -2.62 0.96 -14.05
N SER A 24 -2.84 -0.12 -14.80
CA SER A 24 -3.27 -0.05 -16.20
C SER A 24 -4.59 0.72 -16.41
N LYS A 25 -5.39 0.87 -15.34
CA LYS A 25 -6.66 1.62 -15.32
C LYS A 25 -6.50 3.09 -14.90
N THR A 26 -5.27 3.55 -14.69
CA THR A 26 -4.96 4.91 -14.20
C THR A 26 -4.21 5.71 -15.25
N ASP A 27 -4.33 7.04 -15.19
CA ASP A 27 -3.61 7.93 -16.09
C ASP A 27 -2.09 7.81 -15.89
N TYR A 28 -1.66 7.68 -14.62
CA TYR A 28 -0.26 7.48 -14.27
C TYR A 28 0.31 6.17 -14.85
N GLY A 29 -0.41 5.06 -14.72
CA GLY A 29 0.03 3.78 -15.28
C GLY A 29 -0.03 3.75 -16.81
N ALA A 30 -1.03 4.38 -17.43
CA ALA A 30 -1.13 4.52 -18.87
C ALA A 30 0.07 5.30 -19.44
N ARG A 31 0.47 6.39 -18.78
CA ARG A 31 1.64 7.21 -19.15
C ARG A 31 2.94 6.40 -19.25
N PHE A 32 3.10 5.36 -18.45
CA PHE A 32 4.29 4.48 -18.45
C PHE A 32 4.04 3.11 -19.08
N GLY A 33 2.89 2.93 -19.75
CA GLY A 33 2.57 1.70 -20.48
C GLY A 33 2.41 0.47 -19.59
N ALA A 34 1.78 0.62 -18.42
CA ALA A 34 1.61 -0.46 -17.43
C ALA A 34 0.99 -1.75 -18.00
N SER A 35 0.06 -1.64 -18.95
CA SER A 35 -0.61 -2.79 -19.57
C SER A 35 0.31 -3.67 -20.42
N GLY A 36 1.46 -3.15 -20.85
CA GLY A 36 2.42 -3.85 -21.70
C GLY A 36 3.68 -4.28 -20.97
N ILE A 37 3.67 -4.36 -19.63
CA ILE A 37 4.83 -4.76 -18.83
C ILE A 37 4.71 -6.24 -18.46
N GLY A 38 5.62 -7.06 -18.96
CA GLY A 38 5.63 -8.52 -18.71
C GLY A 38 6.47 -8.95 -17.50
N GLY A 39 7.33 -8.08 -16.97
CA GLY A 39 8.29 -8.46 -15.93
C GLY A 39 8.97 -7.28 -15.23
N VAL A 40 9.83 -7.61 -14.27
CA VAL A 40 10.49 -6.65 -13.37
C VAL A 40 11.48 -5.75 -14.12
N GLU A 41 12.23 -6.30 -15.06
CA GLU A 41 13.23 -5.57 -15.86
C GLU A 41 12.56 -4.48 -16.72
N GLU A 42 11.41 -4.82 -17.29
CA GLU A 42 10.62 -3.89 -18.09
C GLU A 42 9.90 -2.85 -17.22
N PHE A 43 9.46 -3.24 -16.02
CA PHE A 43 8.99 -2.28 -15.03
C PHE A 43 10.05 -1.24 -14.69
N TRP A 44 11.28 -1.67 -14.39
CA TRP A 44 12.38 -0.77 -14.07
C TRP A 44 12.79 0.15 -15.22
N SER A 45 12.68 -0.30 -16.48
CA SER A 45 13.01 0.55 -17.62
C SER A 45 11.95 1.60 -17.94
N ARG A 46 10.68 1.34 -17.60
CA ARG A 46 9.55 2.24 -17.92
C ARG A 46 9.13 3.15 -16.77
N PHE A 47 9.08 2.64 -15.54
CA PHE A 47 8.63 3.41 -14.38
C PHE A 47 9.79 4.13 -13.70
N PRO A 48 9.76 5.47 -13.62
CA PRO A 48 10.80 6.21 -12.94
C PRO A 48 10.71 6.03 -11.42
N THR A 49 11.86 6.13 -10.76
CA THR A 49 11.89 6.36 -9.32
C THR A 49 11.47 7.80 -9.05
N VAL A 50 10.42 7.99 -8.24
CA VAL A 50 9.82 9.31 -7.96
C VAL A 50 9.77 9.60 -6.47
N SER A 51 9.82 10.89 -6.14
CA SER A 51 9.58 11.39 -4.79
C SER A 51 8.11 11.75 -4.56
N TYR A 52 7.76 12.07 -3.32
CA TYR A 52 6.42 12.58 -3.00
C TYR A 52 6.13 13.92 -3.71
N ALA A 53 7.14 14.77 -3.88
CA ALA A 53 7.00 16.06 -4.54
C ALA A 53 6.61 15.90 -6.02
N ASP A 54 7.18 14.89 -6.69
CA ASP A 54 6.90 14.58 -8.10
C ASP A 54 5.47 14.09 -8.33
N LEU A 55 4.82 13.56 -7.27
CA LEU A 55 3.44 13.06 -7.30
C LEU A 55 2.42 14.10 -6.82
N LEU A 56 2.85 15.27 -6.34
CA LEU A 56 1.94 16.32 -5.87
C LEU A 56 0.90 16.75 -6.92
N PRO A 57 1.22 16.85 -8.23
CA PRO A 57 0.22 17.19 -9.24
C PRO A 57 -0.94 16.18 -9.26
N GLN A 58 -0.64 14.88 -9.35
CA GLN A 58 -1.64 13.82 -9.40
C GLN A 58 -2.40 13.71 -8.06
N ILE A 59 -1.70 13.89 -6.93
CA ILE A 59 -2.35 13.92 -5.62
C ILE A 59 -3.32 15.12 -5.53
N GLY A 60 -2.97 16.27 -6.11
CA GLY A 60 -3.87 17.42 -6.25
C GLY A 60 -5.12 17.05 -7.02
N GLU A 61 -4.96 16.40 -8.18
CA GLU A 61 -6.10 15.94 -8.98
C GLU A 61 -7.00 14.95 -8.25
N VAL A 62 -6.41 14.03 -7.49
CA VAL A 62 -7.14 13.10 -6.64
C VAL A 62 -7.95 13.84 -5.55
N ARG A 63 -7.42 14.95 -5.00
CA ARG A 63 -8.16 15.79 -4.03
C ARG A 63 -9.37 16.48 -4.65
N GLU A 64 -9.28 16.87 -5.91
CA GLU A 64 -10.39 17.45 -6.67
C GLU A 64 -11.40 16.38 -7.17
N GLY A 65 -11.22 15.11 -6.76
CA GLY A 65 -12.12 14.00 -7.07
C GLY A 65 -11.72 13.18 -8.30
N ARG A 66 -10.67 13.57 -9.04
CA ARG A 66 -10.14 12.81 -10.18
C ARG A 66 -9.21 11.69 -9.73
N PHE A 67 -9.75 10.71 -8.99
CA PHE A 67 -8.96 9.63 -8.40
C PHE A 67 -8.15 8.82 -9.43
N SER A 68 -8.67 8.64 -10.65
CA SER A 68 -8.02 7.88 -11.74
C SER A 68 -6.69 8.48 -12.20
N SER A 69 -6.39 9.73 -11.81
CA SER A 69 -5.09 10.35 -12.06
C SER A 69 -3.94 9.54 -11.47
N LEU A 70 -4.17 8.83 -10.35
CA LEU A 70 -3.15 8.04 -9.66
C LEU A 70 -3.65 6.68 -9.15
N LEU A 71 -4.94 6.55 -8.82
CA LEU A 71 -5.48 5.39 -8.10
C LEU A 71 -6.43 4.58 -8.98
N PRO A 72 -6.40 3.23 -8.87
CA PRO A 72 -7.27 2.36 -9.66
C PRO A 72 -8.72 2.31 -9.14
N GLU A 73 -8.99 2.88 -7.96
CA GLU A 73 -10.29 2.93 -7.33
C GLU A 73 -10.43 4.23 -6.50
N PRO A 74 -11.67 4.65 -6.15
CA PRO A 74 -11.89 5.87 -5.39
C PRO A 74 -11.15 5.91 -4.04
N VAL A 75 -10.86 7.12 -3.56
CA VAL A 75 -10.25 7.34 -2.25
C VAL A 75 -11.23 6.95 -1.15
N ALA A 76 -10.84 6.02 -0.28
CA ALA A 76 -11.60 5.62 0.90
C ALA A 76 -11.23 6.47 2.13
N ARG A 77 -9.95 6.79 2.28
CA ARG A 77 -9.39 7.58 3.40
C ARG A 77 -8.16 8.36 2.96
N TRP A 78 -7.86 9.41 3.71
CA TRP A 78 -6.57 10.11 3.63
C TRP A 78 -5.77 9.79 4.87
N VAL A 79 -4.54 9.31 4.70
CA VAL A 79 -3.63 9.05 5.81
C VAL A 79 -2.52 10.08 5.80
N MET A 80 -2.13 10.52 6.99
CA MET A 80 -1.01 11.43 7.16
C MET A 80 0.19 10.68 7.70
N THR A 81 1.31 10.75 7.00
CA THR A 81 2.60 10.30 7.53
C THR A 81 3.40 11.51 7.98
N ARG A 82 3.87 11.47 9.24
CA ARG A 82 4.78 12.48 9.77
C ARG A 82 6.20 11.94 9.63
N GLY A 83 7.00 12.61 8.82
CA GLY A 83 8.46 12.50 8.91
C GLY A 83 8.97 13.32 10.09
N SER A 84 10.17 13.02 10.57
CA SER A 84 10.82 13.76 11.66
C SER A 84 11.30 15.17 11.25
N THR A 85 11.34 15.48 9.95
CA THR A 85 12.04 16.68 9.42
C THR A 85 11.31 17.40 8.29
N GLY A 86 10.00 17.20 8.07
CA GLY A 86 9.30 17.86 6.96
C GLY A 86 7.80 18.00 7.10
N LEU A 87 7.18 18.69 6.12
CA LEU A 87 5.73 18.81 6.02
C LEU A 87 5.07 17.42 5.99
N PRO A 88 3.97 17.20 6.73
CA PRO A 88 3.27 15.94 6.71
C PRO A 88 2.86 15.55 5.29
N LYS A 89 3.13 14.30 4.90
CA LYS A 89 2.66 13.77 3.62
C LYS A 89 1.24 13.28 3.80
N VAL A 90 0.35 13.75 2.94
CA VAL A 90 -1.04 13.31 2.89
C VAL A 90 -1.16 12.34 1.73
N ILE A 91 -1.45 11.08 2.05
CA ILE A 91 -1.44 9.96 1.11
C ILE A 91 -2.89 9.48 0.95
N PRO A 92 -3.42 9.42 -0.27
CA PRO A 92 -4.75 8.86 -0.50
C PRO A 92 -4.68 7.34 -0.39
N VAL A 93 -5.70 6.76 0.22
CA VAL A 93 -5.77 5.34 0.51
C VAL A 93 -7.08 4.77 0.02
N THR A 94 -7.00 3.59 -0.58
CA THR A 94 -8.14 2.88 -1.15
C THR A 94 -8.68 1.79 -0.21
N GLU A 95 -9.89 1.30 -0.46
CA GLU A 95 -10.50 0.26 0.38
C GLU A 95 -9.73 -1.06 0.30
N THR A 96 -9.20 -1.40 -0.87
CA THR A 96 -8.33 -2.58 -1.05
C THR A 96 -7.11 -2.49 -0.14
N HIS A 97 -6.46 -1.33 -0.08
CA HIS A 97 -5.29 -1.13 0.77
C HIS A 97 -5.63 -1.27 2.27
N LEU A 98 -6.75 -0.69 2.72
CA LEU A 98 -7.20 -0.84 4.10
C LEU A 98 -7.46 -2.31 4.46
N SER A 99 -8.14 -3.03 3.57
CA SER A 99 -8.43 -4.45 3.73
C SER A 99 -7.15 -5.29 3.81
N GLN A 100 -6.13 -4.98 2.99
CA GLN A 100 -4.84 -5.64 3.03
C GLN A 100 -4.08 -5.38 4.34
N ILE A 101 -4.04 -4.13 4.83
CA ILE A 101 -3.40 -3.80 6.11
C ILE A 101 -4.06 -4.56 7.26
N LEU A 102 -5.40 -4.55 7.32
CA LEU A 102 -6.14 -5.18 8.42
C LEU A 102 -5.99 -6.71 8.38
N SER A 103 -6.03 -7.30 7.20
CA SER A 103 -5.96 -8.76 7.06
C SER A 103 -4.54 -9.31 7.23
N VAL A 104 -3.50 -8.63 6.75
CA VAL A 104 -2.12 -9.13 6.78
C VAL A 104 -1.36 -8.65 8.01
N GLY A 105 -1.48 -7.36 8.36
CA GLY A 105 -0.73 -6.74 9.44
C GLY A 105 -1.08 -7.34 10.81
N ALA A 106 -2.37 -7.52 11.09
CA ALA A 106 -2.82 -8.13 12.34
C ALA A 106 -2.37 -9.59 12.48
N ARG A 107 -2.32 -10.34 11.36
CA ARG A 107 -1.92 -11.76 11.37
C ARG A 107 -0.50 -11.98 11.85
N VAL A 108 0.44 -11.09 11.49
CA VAL A 108 1.84 -11.22 11.91
C VAL A 108 1.95 -11.10 13.43
N VAL A 109 1.32 -10.07 14.00
CA VAL A 109 1.33 -9.82 15.45
C VAL A 109 0.64 -10.97 16.20
N VAL A 110 -0.55 -11.39 15.75
CA VAL A 110 -1.30 -12.50 16.35
C VAL A 110 -0.51 -13.81 16.27
N ASN A 111 0.07 -14.14 15.12
CA ASN A 111 0.86 -15.36 14.95
C ASN A 111 2.12 -15.36 15.82
N TYR A 112 2.79 -14.21 15.96
CA TYR A 112 3.93 -14.07 16.86
C TYR A 112 3.51 -14.30 18.33
N ALA A 113 2.42 -13.68 18.76
CA ALA A 113 1.88 -13.83 20.11
C ALA A 113 1.52 -15.29 20.42
N LEU A 114 0.78 -15.95 19.53
CA LEU A 114 0.36 -17.35 19.68
C LEU A 114 1.56 -18.32 19.81
N LYS A 115 2.67 -18.06 19.11
CA LYS A 115 3.87 -18.89 19.20
C LYS A 115 4.64 -18.70 20.51
N ARG A 116 4.47 -17.55 21.18
CA ARG A 116 5.20 -17.20 22.40
C ARG A 116 4.42 -17.63 23.64
N ASP A 117 3.17 -17.20 23.74
CA ASP A 117 2.24 -17.56 24.80
C ASP A 117 0.80 -17.27 24.33
N PRO A 118 0.01 -18.30 23.98
CA PRO A 118 -1.37 -18.13 23.52
C PRO A 118 -2.28 -17.37 24.50
N ARG A 119 -1.97 -17.44 25.81
CA ARG A 119 -2.79 -16.84 26.88
C ARG A 119 -2.85 -15.32 26.81
N VAL A 120 -1.89 -14.67 26.13
CA VAL A 120 -1.90 -13.21 25.92
C VAL A 120 -3.10 -12.73 25.11
N LEU A 121 -3.73 -13.62 24.33
CA LEU A 121 -4.94 -13.33 23.56
C LEU A 121 -6.23 -13.76 24.27
N GLU A 122 -6.13 -14.44 25.41
CA GLU A 122 -7.29 -14.88 26.20
C GLU A 122 -7.82 -13.77 27.12
N THR A 123 -7.02 -12.72 27.34
CA THR A 123 -7.38 -11.54 28.14
C THR A 123 -7.66 -10.31 27.28
N GLY A 124 -8.22 -9.26 27.87
CA GLY A 124 -8.45 -7.99 27.17
C GLY A 124 -7.15 -7.29 26.73
N VAL A 125 -7.19 -6.60 25.59
CA VAL A 125 -6.10 -5.77 25.08
C VAL A 125 -6.44 -4.30 25.31
N LEU A 126 -5.64 -3.60 26.13
CA LEU A 126 -5.75 -2.15 26.28
C LEU A 126 -5.01 -1.45 25.14
N ASN A 127 -5.77 -0.92 24.18
CA ASN A 127 -5.21 -0.13 23.08
C ASN A 127 -5.49 1.36 23.26
N LEU A 128 -4.49 2.11 23.71
CA LEU A 128 -4.58 3.55 23.93
C LEU A 128 -4.28 4.31 22.64
N ASN A 129 -5.33 4.72 21.93
CA ASN A 129 -5.22 5.58 20.75
C ASN A 129 -5.57 7.02 21.14
N PHE A 130 -4.57 7.89 21.17
CA PHE A 130 -4.79 9.31 21.43
C PHE A 130 -4.96 10.06 20.11
N PRO A 131 -6.14 10.66 19.82
CA PRO A 131 -6.26 11.59 18.71
C PRO A 131 -5.32 12.78 18.99
N ARG A 132 -4.59 13.21 17.98
CA ARG A 132 -3.80 14.45 18.09
C ARG A 132 -4.72 15.63 17.77
N ARG A 133 -4.56 16.73 18.50
CA ARG A 133 -5.14 18.03 18.14
C ARG A 133 -4.58 18.53 16.83
#